data_AF-A0A382WSY5-F1
#
_entry.id   AF-A0A382WSY5-F1
#
_cell.length_a   1.000
_cell.length_b   1.000
_cell.length_c   1.000
_cell.angle_alpha   90.00
_cell.angle_beta   90.00
_cell.angle_gamma   90.00
#
_symmetry.space_group_name_H-M   'P 1'
#
loop_
_entity.id
_entity.type
_entity.pdbx_description
1 polymer ?
#
loop_
_entity_poly.entity_id
_entity_poly.type
_entity_poly.pdbx_seq_one_letter_code
_entity_poly.pdbx_strand_id
1 'polypeptide(L)' 'MIKGIHHIAINVPDFDLGLTFYQDVIGFEIVEQGQIQNMPGADRAVGLPNISATMAMMRAGSCFVELWSYGH' A
#
# COMPACT_ATOMS: atom_id res chain seq x y z
N MET A 1 12.43 -19.80 -7.75
CA MET A 1 12.77 -19.09 -9.01
C MET A 1 12.09 -17.74 -9.00
N ILE A 2 12.79 -16.65 -9.37
CA ILE A 2 12.24 -15.29 -9.37
C ILE A 2 11.32 -15.13 -10.59
N LYS A 3 10.12 -14.53 -10.39
CA LYS A 3 9.09 -14.39 -11.44
C LYS A 3 8.96 -12.96 -11.98
N GLY A 4 9.40 -11.95 -11.21
CA GLY A 4 9.25 -10.54 -11.52
C GLY A 4 9.06 -9.72 -10.25
N ILE A 5 8.72 -8.44 -10.41
CA ILE A 5 8.34 -7.54 -9.32
C ILE A 5 6.83 -7.64 -9.13
N HIS A 6 6.38 -7.98 -7.92
CA HIS A 6 4.94 -7.98 -7.61
C HIS A 6 4.42 -6.55 -7.48
N HIS A 7 5.00 -5.78 -6.57
CA HIS A 7 4.55 -4.43 -6.26
C HIS A 7 5.71 -3.55 -5.77
N ILE A 8 5.48 -2.24 -5.81
CA ILE A 8 6.32 -1.22 -5.18
C ILE A 8 5.48 -0.55 -4.09
N ALA A 9 5.93 -0.63 -2.84
CA ALA A 9 5.26 0.02 -1.72
C ALA A 9 5.74 1.47 -1.55
N ILE A 10 4.80 2.40 -1.36
CA ILE A 10 5.05 3.84 -1.18
C ILE A 10 4.31 4.32 0.07
N ASN A 11 5.04 4.84 1.04
CA ASN A 11 4.46 5.51 2.20
C ASN A 11 4.17 6.98 1.86
N VAL A 12 2.96 7.44 2.18
CA VAL A 12 2.53 8.82 2.06
C VAL A 12 2.10 9.41 3.41
N PRO A 13 2.35 10.71 3.64
CA PRO A 13 1.95 11.38 4.87
C PRO A 13 0.43 11.59 4.99
N ASP A 14 -0.28 11.59 3.85
CA ASP A 14 -1.74 11.72 3.78
C ASP A 14 -2.27 10.68 2.79
N PHE A 15 -3.09 9.75 3.29
CA PHE A 15 -3.60 8.64 2.50
C PHE A 15 -4.54 9.11 1.39
N ASP A 16 -5.50 9.97 1.71
CA ASP A 16 -6.54 10.40 0.78
C ASP A 16 -5.93 11.23 -0.35
N LEU A 17 -5.03 12.15 0.00
CA LEU A 17 -4.34 12.98 -0.99
C LEU A 17 -3.44 12.12 -1.91
N GLY A 18 -2.74 11.13 -1.33
CA GLY A 18 -1.94 10.18 -2.09
C GLY A 18 -2.80 9.32 -3.02
N LEU A 19 -3.94 8.81 -2.53
CA LEU A 19 -4.84 7.96 -3.29
C LEU A 19 -5.41 8.72 -4.49
N THR A 20 -5.90 9.95 -4.30
CA THR A 20 -6.36 10.82 -5.38
C THR A 20 -5.27 11.06 -6.42
N PHE A 21 -4.03 11.30 -6.01
CA PHE A 21 -2.94 11.50 -6.97
C PHE A 21 -2.69 10.24 -7.82
N TYR A 22 -2.49 9.08 -7.19
CA TYR A 22 -2.16 7.86 -7.92
C TYR A 22 -3.33 7.29 -8.72
N GLN A 23 -4.57 7.47 -8.25
CA GLN A 23 -5.77 7.04 -8.95
C GLN A 23 -6.17 8.04 -10.05
N ASP A 24 -6.42 9.30 -9.70
CA ASP A 24 -7.13 10.23 -10.58
C ASP A 24 -6.18 11.02 -11.49
N VAL A 25 -4.96 11.34 -11.02
CA VAL A 25 -3.97 12.06 -11.82
C VAL A 25 -3.13 11.11 -12.67
N ILE A 26 -2.64 10.03 -12.06
CA ILE A 26 -1.80 9.04 -12.76
C ILE A 26 -2.64 8.00 -13.51
N GLY A 27 -3.84 7.66 -13.03
CA GLY A 27 -4.74 6.73 -13.70
C GLY A 27 -4.59 5.27 -13.26
N PHE A 28 -4.01 4.98 -12.09
CA PHE A 28 -3.97 3.60 -11.60
C PHE A 28 -5.34 3.13 -11.09
N GLU A 29 -5.60 1.84 -11.29
CA GLU A 29 -6.85 1.21 -10.87
C GLU A 29 -6.68 0.59 -9.48
N ILE A 30 -7.51 0.98 -8.53
CA ILE A 30 -7.54 0.33 -7.23
C ILE A 30 -8.05 -1.10 -7.37
N VAL A 31 -7.29 -2.07 -6.86
CA VAL A 31 -7.66 -3.49 -6.84
C VAL A 31 -7.91 -4.02 -5.44
N GLU A 32 -7.40 -3.35 -4.40
CA GLU A 32 -7.62 -3.69 -3.00
C GLU A 32 -7.46 -2.44 -2.12
N GLN A 33 -8.26 -2.33 -1.07
CA GLN A 33 -8.12 -1.32 -0.01
C GLN A 33 -8.39 -1.96 1.34
N GLY A 34 -7.72 -1.47 2.38
CA GLY A 34 -7.94 -1.98 3.72
C GLY A 34 -7.22 -1.20 4.82
N GLN A 35 -7.54 -1.59 6.05
CA GLN A 35 -6.81 -1.19 7.23
C GLN A 35 -6.00 -2.39 7.74
N ILE A 36 -4.75 -2.14 8.07
CA ILE A 36 -3.85 -3.07 8.72
C ILE A 36 -3.81 -2.67 10.18
N GLN A 37 -4.39 -3.52 11.02
CA GLN A 37 -4.36 -3.35 12.47
C GLN A 37 -4.47 -4.74 13.12
N ASN A 38 -3.72 -4.97 14.21
CA ASN A 38 -3.72 -6.23 14.94
C ASN A 38 -3.36 -7.44 14.04
N MET A 39 -2.38 -7.25 13.14
CA MET A 39 -1.92 -8.29 12.21
C MET A 39 -0.46 -8.68 12.51
N PRO A 40 -0.23 -9.73 13.33
CA PRO A 40 1.14 -10.14 13.69
C PRO A 40 2.03 -10.50 12.50
N GLY A 41 1.44 -10.90 11.37
CA GLY A 41 2.18 -11.13 10.12
C GLY A 41 2.73 -9.83 9.53
N ALA A 42 1.94 -8.76 9.56
CA ALA A 42 2.33 -7.45 9.05
C ALA A 42 3.39 -6.80 9.96
N ASP A 43 3.22 -6.89 11.29
CA ASP A 43 4.23 -6.47 12.27
C ASP A 43 5.60 -7.13 11.99
N ARG A 44 5.61 -8.44 11.77
CA ARG A 44 6.85 -9.17 11.44
C ARG A 44 7.43 -8.79 10.08
N ALA A 45 6.59 -8.55 9.09
CA ALA A 45 7.04 -8.16 7.75
C ALA A 45 7.68 -6.77 7.74
N VAL A 46 7.10 -5.82 8.47
CA VAL A 46 7.62 -4.45 8.62
C VAL A 46 8.79 -4.39 9.62
N GLY A 47 8.80 -5.28 10.63
CA GLY A 47 9.79 -5.28 11.71
C GLY A 47 9.46 -4.32 12.85
N LEU A 48 8.20 -3.92 13.00
CA LEU A 48 7.72 -3.03 14.05
C LEU A 48 6.53 -3.66 14.79
N PRO A 49 6.39 -3.47 16.11
CA PRO A 49 5.26 -4.00 16.86
C PRO A 49 4.00 -3.15 16.69
N ASN A 50 2.84 -3.80 16.64
CA ASN A 50 1.52 -3.18 16.67
C ASN A 50 1.33 -2.11 15.58
N ILE A 51 1.73 -2.40 14.34
CA ILE A 51 1.57 -1.43 13.27
C ILE A 51 0.08 -1.18 13.00
N SER A 52 -0.23 0.08 12.71
CA SER A 52 -1.52 0.52 12.21
C SER A 52 -1.30 1.28 10.92
N ALA A 53 -1.99 0.90 9.85
CA ALA A 53 -1.88 1.60 8.57
C ALA A 53 -3.15 1.47 7.73
N THR A 54 -3.41 2.47 6.91
CA THR A 54 -4.35 2.38 5.79
C THR A 54 -3.55 2.08 4.53
N MET A 55 -4.06 1.17 3.70
CA MET A 55 -3.41 0.76 2.45
C MET A 55 -4.38 0.75 1.26
N ALA A 56 -3.83 0.99 0.06
CA ALA A 56 -4.48 0.70 -1.21
C ALA A 56 -3.49 0.03 -2.17
N MET A 57 -3.86 -1.12 -2.73
CA MET A 57 -3.12 -1.76 -3.82
C MET A 57 -3.74 -1.33 -5.13
N MET A 58 -2.90 -0.89 -6.07
CA MET A 58 -3.33 -0.34 -7.35
C MET A 58 -2.60 -1.02 -8.50
N ARG A 59 -3.31 -1.35 -9.57
CA ARG A 59 -2.74 -1.93 -10.79
C ARG A 59 -1.96 -0.87 -11.56
N ALA A 60 -0.68 -1.15 -11.82
CA ALA A 60 0.25 -0.32 -12.57
C ALA A 60 0.91 -1.15 -13.68
N GLY A 61 0.13 -1.43 -14.74
CA GLY A 61 0.58 -2.27 -15.86
C GLY A 61 0.82 -3.72 -15.44
N SER A 62 2.07 -4.19 -15.54
CA SER A 62 2.46 -5.56 -15.20
C SER A 62 2.82 -5.77 -13.72
N CYS A 63 2.73 -4.73 -12.90
CA CYS A 63 2.97 -4.78 -11.46
C CYS A 63 1.90 -3.98 -10.71
N PHE A 64 2.06 -3.85 -9.39
CA PHE A 64 1.19 -3.04 -8.55
C PHE A 64 1.96 -1.93 -7.84
N VAL A 65 1.25 -0.87 -7.46
CA VAL A 65 1.71 0.10 -6.47
C VAL A 65 0.88 -0.10 -5.21
N GLU A 66 1.54 -0.26 -4.08
CA GLU A 66 0.88 -0.34 -2.78
C GLU A 66 1.10 0.98 -2.05
N LEU A 67 0.05 1.76 -1.87
CA LEU A 67 0.08 3.00 -1.13
C LEU A 67 -0.18 2.72 0.35
N TRP A 68 0.63 3.29 1.24
CA TRP A 68 0.53 3.13 2.68
C TRP A 68 0.49 4.48 3.38
N SER A 69 -0.28 4.58 4.45
CA SER A 69 -0.14 5.65 5.44
C SER A 69 -0.26 5.05 6.83
N TYR A 70 0.75 5.27 7.68
CA TYR A 70 0.72 4.76 9.05
C TYR A 70 -0.22 5.59 9.91
N GLY A 71 -1.07 4.92 10.68
CA GLY A 71 -1.80 5.53 11.78
C GLY A 71 -0.85 5.83 12.94
N HIS A 72 -1.06 6.97 13.60
CA HIS A 72 -0.39 7.30 14.86
C HIS A 72 -0.84 6.40 16.02
#